data_AF-A0A5C6BWK2-F1
#
_entry.id   AF-A0A5C6BWK2-F1
#
_cell.length_a   1.000
_cell.length_b   1.000
_cell.length_c   1.000
_cell.angle_alpha   90.00
_cell.angle_beta   90.00
_cell.angle_gamma   90.00
#
_symmetry.space_group_name_H-M   'P 1'
#
loop_
_entity.id
_entity.type
_entity.pdbx_description
1 polymer ?
#
loop_
_entity_poly.entity_id
_entity_poly.type
_entity_poly.pdbx_seq_one_letter_code
_entity_poly.pdbx_strand_id
1 'polypeptide(L)'
;MTVAKCKPTTQRPGIAFVLLGLLSVWTQVWAAEGKWTVSAVDEAEGTPIVARIELTRPTIESSLGRPASRMKRLRKIKPLPGRTTVEAGYGFVIDGPVELKLSEGAYQFRVSRGPEYRVISGNSTIEKTSADEHTFALPRILDMQQYGWTSGDCFVPASRENLPIRMTAEDLHVAATTAQGTSSDKYSDEEIAGLRGQRQRHELPPLSDPLWIRQHAQPQAGLVFYAADDHTPPRSDADPRMHTNVDLAALHRLASLASQRRSSSDEEPEAWKVAIEDPFAWPLPVYLASGQVDGFFVLGDWLRLDRSLLQSKTGRPFPTKVTRNSKSLGREAEQITWELLDAGFRLAPLAGSGDEGGLHPVGYNRLYVAGETADSATMQPRPVDSAAQWWSGAWAGRSFATNGPLLIANLDGKLPGHVFQVDSGNPALLKAELTLTVQDPVDYLEVIYNGQIHYSAKLDEYAKAGGKIPPLRITRSGWALIRVVTLYEDHFRAATTAPWYFEVDGKPRITRSSVEVFQQWLADYETHLRSQPAVDLQAYAPFIRSARDFWQGRLESANAN
;
A
#
# COMPACT_ATOMS: atom_id res chain seq x y z
N MET A 1 -49.44 -68.83 -26.25
CA MET A 1 -49.92 -69.18 -27.61
C MET A 1 -48.77 -68.89 -28.57
N THR A 2 -48.46 -69.89 -29.41
CA THR A 2 -47.56 -69.85 -30.57
C THR A 2 -46.04 -69.92 -30.34
N VAL A 3 -45.54 -71.07 -30.80
CA VAL A 3 -44.18 -71.61 -30.89
C VAL A 3 -43.55 -71.22 -32.24
N ALA A 4 -42.21 -71.12 -32.31
CA ALA A 4 -41.33 -71.65 -33.37
C ALA A 4 -40.06 -70.78 -33.53
N LYS A 5 -38.86 -71.27 -33.90
CA LYS A 5 -38.19 -72.59 -33.94
C LYS A 5 -36.76 -72.31 -34.45
N CYS A 6 -35.79 -73.08 -33.94
CA CYS A 6 -34.54 -73.58 -34.56
C CYS A 6 -33.61 -72.63 -35.38
N LYS A 7 -32.30 -72.47 -35.07
CA LYS A 7 -31.11 -73.37 -34.99
C LYS A 7 -30.11 -73.00 -36.14
N PRO A 8 -28.86 -73.52 -36.18
CA PRO A 8 -27.64 -72.82 -35.76
C PRO A 8 -26.60 -72.66 -36.88
N THR A 9 -25.48 -71.93 -36.67
CA THR A 9 -24.15 -72.38 -37.15
C THR A 9 -22.95 -71.61 -36.56
N THR A 10 -22.06 -72.38 -35.90
CA THR A 10 -20.57 -72.38 -35.92
C THR A 10 -19.74 -71.12 -35.57
N GLN A 11 -19.27 -71.09 -34.31
CA GLN A 11 -17.86 -71.06 -33.79
C GLN A 11 -16.72 -70.73 -34.80
N ARG A 12 -15.65 -69.98 -34.49
CA ARG A 12 -14.88 -69.57 -33.28
C ARG A 12 -13.79 -68.54 -33.74
N PRO A 13 -12.94 -67.93 -32.88
CA PRO A 13 -13.11 -67.41 -31.53
C PRO A 13 -12.63 -65.93 -31.42
N GLY A 14 -13.37 -65.09 -30.71
CA GLY A 14 -12.86 -63.82 -30.18
C GLY A 14 -12.70 -63.97 -28.67
N ILE A 15 -11.50 -63.72 -28.16
CA ILE A 15 -11.14 -63.78 -26.74
C ILE A 15 -12.10 -62.87 -25.95
N ALA A 16 -12.88 -63.49 -25.06
CA ALA A 16 -13.78 -62.78 -24.14
C ALA A 16 -13.07 -62.54 -22.81
N PHE A 17 -12.96 -61.27 -22.40
CA PHE A 17 -12.87 -60.92 -20.99
C PHE A 17 -14.23 -60.38 -20.54
N VAL A 18 -14.81 -61.08 -19.58
CA VAL A 18 -16.09 -60.77 -18.94
C VAL A 18 -15.92 -59.53 -18.07
N LEU A 19 -16.67 -58.48 -18.39
CA LEU A 19 -16.90 -57.33 -17.51
C LEU A 19 -17.87 -57.76 -16.40
N LEU A 20 -17.34 -58.08 -15.22
CA LEU A 20 -18.14 -58.09 -14.00
C LEU A 20 -18.36 -56.65 -13.55
N GLY A 21 -19.63 -56.23 -13.52
CA GLY A 21 -20.04 -54.94 -13.01
C GLY A 21 -19.77 -54.82 -11.52
N LEU A 22 -18.89 -53.89 -11.15
CA LEU A 22 -18.80 -53.33 -9.81
C LEU A 22 -19.77 -52.14 -9.75
N LEU A 23 -20.93 -52.36 -9.12
CA LEU A 23 -21.74 -51.29 -8.55
C LEU A 23 -20.91 -50.59 -7.47
N SER A 24 -20.19 -49.54 -7.85
CA SER A 24 -19.60 -48.62 -6.88
C SER A 24 -20.72 -47.81 -6.25
N VAL A 25 -21.06 -48.14 -5.01
CA VAL A 25 -21.77 -47.23 -4.13
C VAL A 25 -20.85 -46.02 -3.96
N TRP A 26 -21.19 -44.90 -4.58
CA TRP A 26 -20.56 -43.62 -4.29
C TRP A 26 -20.98 -43.21 -2.88
N THR A 27 -20.30 -43.72 -1.86
CA THR A 27 -20.35 -43.10 -0.54
C THR A 27 -19.67 -41.74 -0.69
N GLN A 28 -20.47 -40.67 -0.68
CA GLN A 28 -19.94 -39.36 -0.33
C GLN A 28 -19.32 -39.49 1.07
N VAL A 29 -18.01 -39.67 1.13
CA VAL A 29 -17.27 -39.55 2.38
C VAL A 29 -17.33 -38.08 2.73
N TRP A 30 -18.22 -37.71 3.65
CA TRP A 30 -18.13 -36.45 4.36
C TRP A 30 -16.81 -36.50 5.12
N ALA A 31 -15.80 -35.75 4.66
CA ALA A 31 -14.57 -35.61 5.43
C ALA A 31 -14.97 -34.97 6.77
N ALA A 32 -14.78 -35.68 7.88
CA ALA A 32 -15.06 -35.11 9.19
C ALA A 32 -14.04 -33.99 9.45
N GLU A 33 -14.50 -32.75 9.58
CA GLU A 33 -13.68 -31.58 9.87
C GLU A 33 -13.39 -31.53 11.38
N GLY A 34 -12.15 -31.17 11.75
CA GLY A 34 -11.82 -30.75 13.10
C GLY A 34 -12.26 -29.29 13.32
N LYS A 35 -12.60 -28.95 14.56
CA LYS A 35 -12.98 -27.60 14.98
C LYS A 35 -11.83 -26.99 15.75
N TRP A 36 -11.41 -25.80 15.34
CA TRP A 36 -10.40 -25.02 16.05
C TRP A 36 -10.92 -23.61 16.32
N THR A 37 -11.23 -23.34 17.58
CA THR A 37 -11.66 -22.02 18.03
C THR A 37 -10.44 -21.18 18.35
N VAL A 38 -10.30 -20.04 17.67
CA VAL A 38 -9.18 -19.11 17.86
C VAL A 38 -9.64 -17.75 18.33
N SER A 39 -8.86 -17.13 19.22
CA SER A 39 -9.04 -15.76 19.69
C SER A 39 -7.67 -15.07 19.84
N ALA A 40 -7.66 -13.74 20.02
CA ALA A 40 -6.43 -12.98 20.22
C ALA A 40 -6.59 -11.99 21.38
N VAL A 41 -5.52 -11.82 22.16
CA VAL A 41 -5.42 -10.86 23.27
C VAL A 41 -4.11 -10.06 23.19
N ASP A 42 -4.12 -8.86 23.74
CA ASP A 42 -2.87 -8.13 24.03
C ASP A 42 -2.09 -8.91 25.12
N GLU A 43 -0.80 -9.17 24.90
CA GLU A 43 0.01 -9.96 25.84
C GLU A 43 0.17 -9.29 27.21
N ALA A 44 0.26 -7.96 27.25
CA ALA A 44 0.51 -7.23 28.49
C ALA A 44 -0.77 -7.03 29.31
N GLU A 45 -1.88 -6.69 28.64
CA GLU A 45 -3.14 -6.34 29.30
C GLU A 45 -4.11 -7.52 29.41
N GLY A 46 -3.94 -8.57 28.60
CA GLY A 46 -4.87 -9.69 28.50
C GLY A 46 -6.22 -9.32 27.85
N THR A 47 -6.37 -8.08 27.36
CA THR A 47 -7.60 -7.58 26.75
C THR A 47 -7.81 -8.20 25.37
N PRO A 48 -9.03 -8.60 25.00
CA PRO A 48 -9.34 -9.09 23.65
C PRO A 48 -9.01 -8.05 22.57
N ILE A 49 -8.32 -8.47 21.51
CA ILE A 49 -7.94 -7.63 20.37
C ILE A 49 -8.45 -8.24 19.06
N VAL A 50 -8.60 -7.39 18.03
CA VAL A 50 -8.82 -7.87 16.66
C VAL A 50 -7.47 -8.16 16.01
N ALA A 51 -7.31 -9.29 15.36
CA ALA A 51 -6.07 -9.63 14.66
C ALA A 51 -6.36 -10.29 13.31
N ARG A 52 -5.34 -10.44 12.46
CA ARG A 52 -5.42 -11.24 11.23
C ARG A 52 -4.65 -12.54 11.40
N ILE A 53 -5.25 -13.66 10.99
CA ILE A 53 -4.61 -14.98 10.93
C ILE A 53 -4.47 -15.48 9.50
N GLU A 54 -3.27 -15.92 9.16
CA GLU A 54 -2.94 -16.61 7.91
C GLU A 54 -2.74 -18.09 8.23
N LEU A 55 -3.36 -18.99 7.45
CA LEU A 55 -3.21 -20.44 7.62
C LEU A 55 -2.73 -21.09 6.33
N THR A 56 -1.63 -21.83 6.41
CA THR A 56 -1.05 -22.54 5.27
C THR A 56 -0.87 -24.02 5.59
N ARG A 57 -1.13 -24.91 4.62
CA ARG A 57 -0.83 -26.35 4.76
C ARG A 57 0.57 -26.62 4.19
N PRO A 58 1.51 -27.21 4.96
CA PRO A 58 2.83 -27.53 4.44
C PRO A 58 2.71 -28.50 3.25
N THR A 59 3.48 -28.26 2.19
CA THR A 59 3.52 -29.18 1.05
C THR A 59 4.30 -30.44 1.48
N ILE A 60 3.69 -31.62 1.41
CA ILE A 60 4.37 -32.88 1.70
C ILE A 60 5.46 -33.10 0.62
N GLU A 61 6.74 -33.11 1.01
CA GLU A 61 7.80 -33.63 0.15
C GLU A 61 7.53 -35.12 -0.10
N SER A 62 7.37 -35.52 -1.37
CA SER A 62 7.15 -36.94 -1.68
C SER A 62 8.42 -37.73 -1.38
N SER A 63 8.30 -38.80 -0.60
CA SER A 63 9.38 -39.72 -0.21
C SER A 63 10.00 -40.56 -1.34
N LEU A 64 9.61 -40.33 -2.60
CA LEU A 64 10.20 -40.97 -3.77
C LEU A 64 11.11 -39.95 -4.46
N GLY A 65 12.43 -40.12 -4.29
CA GLY A 65 13.51 -39.29 -4.84
C GLY A 65 13.63 -39.27 -6.36
N ARG A 66 12.56 -38.89 -7.07
CA ARG A 66 12.60 -38.46 -8.47
C ARG A 66 11.86 -37.13 -8.62
N PRO A 67 12.51 -36.09 -9.16
CA PRO A 67 11.82 -34.84 -9.43
C PRO A 67 10.82 -35.10 -10.56
N ALA A 68 9.53 -35.11 -10.23
CA ALA A 68 8.50 -34.95 -11.24
C ALA A 68 8.77 -33.60 -11.92
N SER A 69 9.02 -33.65 -13.22
CA SER A 69 9.24 -32.50 -14.08
C SER A 69 8.19 -31.41 -13.81
N ARG A 70 8.68 -30.17 -13.55
CA ARG A 70 8.01 -28.97 -12.99
C ARG A 70 8.11 -28.75 -11.47
N MET A 71 9.24 -29.10 -10.86
CA MET A 71 9.76 -28.38 -9.68
C MET A 71 10.14 -26.92 -10.07
N LYS A 72 9.13 -26.08 -10.29
CA LYS A 72 9.25 -24.62 -10.34
C LYS A 72 8.34 -24.06 -9.26
N ARG A 73 8.97 -23.51 -8.22
CA ARG A 73 8.38 -22.69 -7.14
C ARG A 73 7.41 -23.46 -6.25
N LEU A 74 7.74 -23.55 -4.96
CA LEU A 74 6.75 -23.66 -3.90
C LEU A 74 5.59 -22.71 -4.29
N ARG A 75 4.46 -23.29 -4.69
CA ARG A 75 3.26 -22.53 -4.99
C ARG A 75 2.89 -21.87 -3.68
N LYS A 76 2.88 -20.53 -3.66
CA LYS A 76 2.19 -19.70 -2.67
C LYS A 76 1.04 -20.50 -2.09
N ILE A 77 1.20 -20.94 -0.85
CA ILE A 77 0.11 -21.60 -0.16
C ILE A 77 -0.89 -20.47 0.09
N LYS A 78 -1.98 -20.49 -0.67
CA LYS A 78 -3.06 -19.56 -0.43
C LYS A 78 -3.61 -19.87 0.97
N PRO A 79 -3.88 -18.86 1.80
CA PRO A 79 -4.70 -19.03 2.98
C PRO A 79 -5.95 -19.82 2.59
N LEU A 80 -6.41 -20.70 3.47
CA LEU A 80 -7.67 -21.37 3.23
C LEU A 80 -8.75 -20.31 2.90
N PRO A 81 -9.72 -20.60 2.02
CA PRO A 81 -10.93 -19.80 1.93
C PRO A 81 -11.83 -20.23 3.10
N GLY A 82 -11.82 -19.43 4.15
CA GLY A 82 -12.65 -19.58 5.33
C GLY A 82 -13.89 -18.72 5.18
N ARG A 83 -15.01 -19.26 5.66
CA ARG A 83 -16.26 -18.52 5.82
C ARG A 83 -16.23 -17.83 7.20
N THR A 84 -15.54 -16.71 7.31
CA THR A 84 -15.77 -15.75 8.41
C THR A 84 -16.76 -14.67 7.95
N THR A 85 -17.30 -13.89 8.88
CA THR A 85 -18.19 -12.76 8.57
C THR A 85 -17.46 -11.56 7.97
N VAL A 86 -16.12 -11.53 8.02
CA VAL A 86 -15.27 -10.46 7.47
C VAL A 86 -14.03 -11.07 6.80
N GLU A 87 -13.89 -10.89 5.49
CA GLU A 87 -12.67 -11.23 4.75
C GLU A 87 -11.59 -10.15 4.99
N ALA A 88 -10.39 -10.54 5.45
CA ALA A 88 -9.31 -9.59 5.75
C ALA A 88 -8.48 -9.20 4.52
N GLY A 89 -8.62 -9.96 3.43
CA GLY A 89 -7.62 -10.07 2.37
C GLY A 89 -6.86 -11.39 2.52
N TYR A 90 -5.54 -11.34 2.72
CA TYR A 90 -4.68 -12.53 2.85
C TYR A 90 -4.92 -13.12 4.25
N GLY A 91 -5.75 -14.16 4.36
CA GLY A 91 -6.15 -14.75 5.64
C GLY A 91 -7.48 -14.21 6.16
N PHE A 92 -7.70 -14.28 7.48
CA PHE A 92 -8.99 -13.97 8.12
C PHE A 92 -8.83 -13.02 9.29
N VAL A 93 -9.90 -12.28 9.59
CA VAL A 93 -9.96 -11.51 10.83
C VAL A 93 -10.41 -12.41 11.98
N ILE A 94 -9.68 -12.37 13.08
CA ILE A 94 -10.09 -12.81 14.41
C ILE A 94 -10.63 -11.58 15.12
N ASP A 95 -11.95 -11.37 15.13
CA ASP A 95 -12.60 -10.22 15.77
C ASP A 95 -13.39 -10.59 17.04
N GLY A 96 -12.99 -11.72 17.65
CA GLY A 96 -13.59 -12.41 18.78
C GLY A 96 -13.19 -13.90 18.71
N PRO A 97 -13.78 -14.79 19.52
CA PRO A 97 -13.65 -16.22 19.32
C PRO A 97 -14.24 -16.64 17.97
N VAL A 98 -13.40 -17.24 17.11
CA VAL A 98 -13.78 -17.69 15.76
C VAL A 98 -13.59 -19.20 15.66
N GLU A 99 -14.66 -19.96 15.41
CA GLU A 99 -14.61 -21.40 15.12
C GLU A 99 -14.19 -21.64 13.66
N LEU A 100 -12.99 -22.17 13.46
CA LEU A 100 -12.50 -22.62 12.15
C LEU A 100 -12.79 -24.10 11.97
N LYS A 101 -13.46 -24.45 10.87
CA LYS A 101 -13.66 -25.83 10.46
C LYS A 101 -12.59 -26.20 9.45
N LEU A 102 -11.68 -27.09 9.86
CA LEU A 102 -10.47 -27.42 9.11
C LEU A 102 -10.41 -28.93 8.85
N SER A 103 -9.96 -29.31 7.66
CA SER A 103 -9.68 -30.71 7.36
C SER A 103 -8.49 -31.20 8.18
N GLU A 104 -8.51 -32.47 8.57
CA GLU A 104 -7.40 -33.11 9.27
C GLU A 104 -6.03 -32.87 8.57
N GLY A 105 -5.01 -32.59 9.36
CA GLY A 105 -3.63 -32.44 8.91
C GLY A 105 -2.85 -31.30 9.57
N ALA A 106 -1.58 -31.18 9.18
CA ALA A 106 -0.71 -30.12 9.65
C ALA A 106 -1.03 -28.77 9.00
N TYR A 107 -0.92 -27.70 9.78
CA TYR A 107 -1.07 -26.31 9.39
C TYR A 107 0.08 -25.50 9.98
N GLN A 108 0.50 -24.47 9.26
CA GLN A 108 1.29 -23.38 9.78
C GLN A 108 0.39 -22.17 9.89
N PHE A 109 0.55 -21.40 10.96
CA PHE A 109 -0.21 -20.19 11.18
C PHE A 109 0.71 -18.99 11.36
N ARG A 110 0.20 -17.81 11.00
CA ARG A 110 0.82 -16.51 11.26
C ARG A 110 -0.28 -15.54 11.69
N VAL A 111 -0.16 -15.00 12.90
CA VAL A 111 -1.11 -14.05 13.50
C VAL A 111 -0.43 -12.69 13.61
N SER A 112 -1.08 -11.64 13.09
CA SER A 112 -0.54 -10.29 13.05
C SER A 112 -1.59 -9.23 13.38
N ARG A 113 -1.14 -8.10 13.96
CA ARG A 113 -1.94 -6.89 14.19
C ARG A 113 -1.11 -5.65 13.80
N GLY A 114 -0.89 -5.46 12.50
CA GLY A 114 -0.03 -4.37 11.99
C GLY A 114 1.45 -4.50 12.40
N PRO A 115 2.27 -3.47 12.12
CA PRO A 115 3.70 -3.42 12.40
C PRO A 115 4.05 -3.10 13.87
N GLU A 116 3.08 -2.62 14.66
CA GLU A 116 3.24 -2.25 16.08
C GLU A 116 3.16 -3.44 17.05
N TYR A 117 2.69 -4.60 16.56
CA TYR A 117 2.62 -5.86 17.30
C TYR A 117 3.56 -6.90 16.71
N ARG A 118 4.19 -7.72 17.57
CA ARG A 118 4.99 -8.86 17.09
C ARG A 118 4.07 -9.90 16.45
N VAL A 119 4.51 -10.41 15.30
CA VAL A 119 3.84 -11.51 14.61
C VAL A 119 4.09 -12.83 15.33
N ILE A 120 3.03 -13.55 15.66
CA ILE A 120 3.10 -14.90 16.23
C ILE A 120 2.97 -15.92 15.11
N SER A 121 3.96 -16.80 14.96
CA SER A 121 3.92 -17.87 13.96
C SER A 121 4.16 -19.22 14.61
N GLY A 122 3.58 -20.28 14.06
CA GLY A 122 3.76 -21.62 14.59
C GLY A 122 3.15 -22.69 13.71
N ASN A 123 3.15 -23.92 14.21
CA ASN A 123 2.51 -25.06 13.57
C ASN A 123 1.39 -25.60 14.49
N SER A 124 0.32 -26.09 13.88
CA SER A 124 -0.77 -26.79 14.56
C SER A 124 -1.16 -28.01 13.73
N THR A 125 -1.55 -29.10 14.39
CA THR A 125 -2.08 -30.29 13.73
C THR A 125 -3.54 -30.41 14.10
N ILE A 126 -4.42 -30.37 13.09
CA ILE A 126 -5.85 -30.57 13.30
C ILE A 126 -6.13 -32.08 13.22
N GLU A 127 -6.63 -32.64 14.31
CA GLU A 127 -7.07 -34.03 14.35
C GLU A 127 -8.53 -34.17 13.93
N LYS A 128 -8.90 -35.36 13.46
CA LYS A 128 -10.27 -35.65 13.04
C LYS A 128 -11.21 -35.51 14.25
N THR A 129 -12.28 -34.72 14.10
CA THR A 129 -13.27 -34.46 15.16
C THR A 129 -12.72 -33.80 16.43
N SER A 130 -11.49 -33.25 16.41
CA SER A 130 -11.01 -32.45 17.55
C SER A 130 -11.83 -31.16 17.71
N ALA A 131 -11.88 -30.69 18.94
CA ALA A 131 -12.46 -29.39 19.30
C ALA A 131 -11.42 -28.68 20.17
N ASP A 132 -10.53 -27.95 19.51
CA ASP A 132 -9.40 -27.27 20.15
C ASP A 132 -9.71 -25.79 20.32
N GLU A 133 -9.28 -25.21 21.44
CA GLU A 133 -9.37 -23.76 21.68
C GLU A 133 -7.96 -23.20 21.85
N HIS A 134 -7.68 -22.07 21.21
CA HIS A 134 -6.38 -21.41 21.31
C HIS A 134 -6.52 -19.89 21.34
N THR A 135 -5.94 -19.27 22.37
CA THR A 135 -5.83 -17.82 22.49
C THR A 135 -4.42 -17.38 22.16
N PHE A 136 -4.25 -16.55 21.13
CA PHE A 136 -2.97 -15.96 20.77
C PHE A 136 -2.72 -14.69 21.58
N ALA A 137 -1.67 -14.66 22.40
CA ALA A 137 -1.18 -13.45 23.04
C ALA A 137 -0.20 -12.72 22.12
N LEU A 138 -0.53 -11.50 21.69
CA LEU A 138 0.32 -10.69 20.81
C LEU A 138 0.99 -9.58 21.64
N PRO A 139 2.34 -9.53 21.70
CA PRO A 139 3.02 -8.44 22.37
C PRO A 139 3.06 -7.19 21.48
N ARG A 140 2.59 -6.07 22.04
CA ARG A 140 2.84 -4.75 21.46
C ARG A 140 4.33 -4.40 21.62
N ILE A 141 5.00 -4.09 20.51
CA ILE A 141 6.43 -3.75 20.49
C ILE A 141 6.67 -2.25 20.41
N LEU A 142 5.69 -1.48 19.95
CA LEU A 142 5.71 -0.02 19.89
C LEU A 142 4.28 0.51 19.93
N ASP A 143 4.05 1.65 20.57
CA ASP A 143 2.81 2.42 20.46
C ASP A 143 3.14 3.77 19.81
N MET A 144 2.89 3.89 18.51
CA MET A 144 3.26 5.08 17.74
C MET A 144 2.45 6.31 18.19
N GLN A 145 1.23 6.13 18.68
CA GLN A 145 0.43 7.25 19.20
C GLN A 145 1.07 7.87 20.43
N GLN A 146 1.66 7.08 21.34
CA GLN A 146 2.38 7.65 22.48
C GLN A 146 3.55 8.56 22.08
N TYR A 147 4.10 8.38 20.87
CA TYR A 147 5.13 9.24 20.28
C TYR A 147 4.57 10.33 19.36
N GLY A 148 3.25 10.47 19.28
CA GLY A 148 2.56 11.48 18.49
C GLY A 148 2.36 11.17 17.01
N TRP A 149 2.44 9.90 16.62
CA TRP A 149 2.29 9.46 15.23
C TRP A 149 1.05 8.60 15.06
N THR A 150 0.23 8.92 14.06
CA THR A 150 -1.02 8.21 13.78
C THR A 150 -0.95 7.54 12.41
N SER A 151 -1.26 6.24 12.35
CA SER A 151 -1.21 5.43 11.14
C SER A 151 -2.39 5.68 10.20
N GLY A 152 -2.16 5.60 8.89
CA GLY A 152 -3.22 5.68 7.90
C GLY A 152 -2.88 5.05 6.56
N ASP A 153 -3.91 4.62 5.85
CA ASP A 153 -3.85 4.14 4.48
C ASP A 153 -4.48 5.20 3.57
N CYS A 154 -3.64 5.86 2.76
CA CYS A 154 -4.06 7.03 2.00
C CYS A 154 -5.07 6.68 0.90
N PHE A 155 -5.18 5.41 0.50
CA PHE A 155 -6.17 4.97 -0.46
C PHE A 155 -6.34 3.44 -0.45
N VAL A 156 -7.56 3.00 -0.15
CA VAL A 156 -7.98 1.59 -0.15
C VAL A 156 -9.11 1.35 -1.14
N PRO A 157 -9.15 0.18 -1.80
CA PRO A 157 -10.28 -0.17 -2.65
C PRO A 157 -11.55 -0.29 -1.81
N ALA A 158 -12.70 0.05 -2.40
CA ALA A 158 -14.00 -0.17 -1.80
C ALA A 158 -14.16 -1.63 -1.35
N SER A 159 -14.33 -1.86 -0.04
CA SER A 159 -14.46 -3.19 0.55
C SER A 159 -15.92 -3.61 0.68
N ARG A 160 -16.30 -4.78 0.15
CA ARG A 160 -17.63 -5.36 0.40
C ARG A 160 -17.85 -5.66 1.89
N GLU A 161 -16.75 -5.96 2.58
CA GLU A 161 -16.67 -6.31 3.99
C GLU A 161 -16.62 -5.06 4.90
N ASN A 162 -16.66 -5.28 6.22
CA ASN A 162 -16.62 -4.21 7.22
C ASN A 162 -15.21 -3.61 7.32
N LEU A 163 -14.98 -2.48 6.63
CA LEU A 163 -13.69 -1.76 6.62
C LEU A 163 -13.19 -1.40 8.03
N PRO A 164 -14.01 -0.85 8.96
CA PRO A 164 -13.57 -0.60 10.35
C PRO A 164 -12.93 -1.81 11.05
N ILE A 165 -13.50 -3.00 10.87
CA ILE A 165 -12.95 -4.23 11.47
C ILE A 165 -11.61 -4.61 10.82
N ARG A 166 -11.50 -4.48 9.49
CA ARG A 166 -10.24 -4.74 8.77
C ARG A 166 -9.13 -3.76 9.16
N MET A 167 -9.46 -2.48 9.34
CA MET A 167 -8.53 -1.47 9.85
C MET A 167 -8.07 -1.84 11.26
N THR A 168 -9.01 -2.24 12.13
CA THR A 168 -8.70 -2.63 13.50
C THR A 168 -7.79 -3.87 13.56
N ALA A 169 -7.95 -4.81 12.63
CA ALA A 169 -7.08 -6.00 12.53
C ALA A 169 -5.62 -5.66 12.19
N GLU A 170 -5.34 -4.44 11.71
CA GLU A 170 -4.01 -3.99 11.27
C GLU A 170 -3.49 -2.78 12.09
N ASP A 171 -4.15 -2.50 13.22
CA ASP A 171 -3.94 -1.32 14.07
C ASP A 171 -3.86 -0.01 13.26
N LEU A 172 -4.84 0.16 12.36
CA LEU A 172 -4.91 1.29 11.44
C LEU A 172 -5.96 2.31 11.89
N HIS A 173 -5.59 3.59 11.91
CA HIS A 173 -6.46 4.67 12.39
C HIS A 173 -7.17 5.44 11.27
N VAL A 174 -6.50 5.66 10.13
CA VAL A 174 -7.08 6.43 9.01
C VAL A 174 -7.16 5.60 7.73
N ALA A 175 -8.24 5.75 6.97
CA ALA A 175 -8.32 5.23 5.61
C ALA A 175 -9.05 6.20 4.67
N ALA A 176 -8.63 6.29 3.40
CA ALA A 176 -9.45 6.86 2.34
C ALA A 176 -9.97 5.76 1.41
N THR A 177 -11.27 5.73 1.13
CA THR A 177 -11.88 4.76 0.22
C THR A 177 -12.81 5.43 -0.77
N THR A 178 -13.17 4.69 -1.83
CA THR A 178 -14.17 5.13 -2.80
C THR A 178 -15.59 4.93 -2.24
N ALA A 179 -16.53 5.75 -2.69
CA ALA A 179 -17.92 5.62 -2.28
C ALA A 179 -18.52 4.30 -2.80
N GLN A 180 -19.26 3.59 -1.96
CA GLN A 180 -19.98 2.37 -2.35
C GLN A 180 -21.47 2.64 -2.60
N GLY A 181 -21.91 2.56 -3.86
CA GLY A 181 -23.33 2.50 -4.21
C GLY A 181 -24.12 3.81 -4.00
N THR A 182 -25.45 3.69 -3.89
CA THR A 182 -26.39 4.83 -3.86
C THR A 182 -26.70 5.39 -2.46
N SER A 183 -26.24 4.75 -1.38
CA SER A 183 -26.35 5.30 -0.02
C SER A 183 -25.11 6.13 0.27
N SER A 184 -25.29 7.44 0.40
CA SER A 184 -24.27 8.33 0.94
C SER A 184 -23.96 7.90 2.37
N ASP A 185 -22.68 7.73 2.66
CA ASP A 185 -22.07 7.52 3.97
C ASP A 185 -22.37 6.16 4.63
N LYS A 186 -21.54 5.14 4.32
CA LYS A 186 -21.52 3.80 4.96
C LYS A 186 -20.64 3.75 6.22
N TYR A 187 -19.79 4.75 6.39
CA TYR A 187 -18.86 4.88 7.51
C TYR A 187 -18.94 6.27 8.16
N SER A 188 -20.14 6.82 8.29
CA SER A 188 -20.40 8.04 9.07
C SER A 188 -20.00 7.87 10.54
N ASP A 189 -19.80 8.97 11.25
CA ASP A 189 -19.50 8.94 12.68
C ASP A 189 -20.60 8.21 13.47
N GLU A 190 -21.87 8.38 13.09
CA GLU A 190 -23.01 7.67 13.68
C GLU A 190 -22.95 6.16 13.44
N GLU A 191 -22.60 5.71 12.22
CA GLU A 191 -22.46 4.29 11.92
C GLU A 191 -21.28 3.65 12.66
N ILE A 192 -20.15 4.35 12.75
CA ILE A 192 -18.99 3.89 13.52
C ILE A 192 -19.35 3.81 15.00
N ALA A 193 -20.02 4.81 15.56
CA ALA A 193 -20.51 4.79 16.94
C ALA A 193 -21.51 3.65 17.19
N GLY A 194 -22.43 3.42 16.25
CA GLY A 194 -23.37 2.30 16.27
C GLY A 194 -22.66 0.95 16.28
N LEU A 195 -21.62 0.79 15.46
CA LEU A 195 -20.79 -0.42 15.40
C LEU A 195 -20.01 -0.61 16.72
N ARG A 196 -19.43 0.44 17.30
CA ARG A 196 -18.80 0.39 18.64
C ARG A 196 -19.79 -0.09 19.71
N GLY A 197 -21.00 0.49 19.73
CA GLY A 197 -22.05 0.10 20.66
C GLY A 197 -22.52 -1.35 20.48
N GLN A 198 -22.62 -1.83 19.24
CA GLN A 198 -22.92 -3.24 18.96
C GLN A 198 -21.84 -4.17 19.49
N ARG A 199 -20.56 -3.85 19.25
CA ARG A 199 -19.44 -4.66 19.72
C ARG A 199 -19.37 -4.70 21.24
N GLN A 200 -19.59 -3.57 21.92
CA GLN A 200 -19.67 -3.51 23.37
C GLN A 200 -20.81 -4.39 23.94
N ARG A 201 -22.02 -4.32 23.36
CA ARG A 201 -23.16 -5.15 23.80
C ARG A 201 -22.91 -6.65 23.64
N HIS A 202 -22.10 -7.02 22.66
CA HIS A 202 -21.78 -8.42 22.35
C HIS A 202 -20.44 -8.86 22.96
N GLU A 203 -19.82 -8.03 23.81
CA GLU A 203 -18.53 -8.30 24.46
C GLU A 203 -17.40 -8.64 23.45
N LEU A 204 -17.46 -8.04 22.27
CA LEU A 204 -16.46 -8.20 21.22
C LEU A 204 -15.30 -7.21 21.42
N PRO A 205 -14.07 -7.55 20.98
CA PRO A 205 -12.92 -6.64 20.99
C PRO A 205 -13.25 -5.25 20.45
N PRO A 206 -12.78 -4.16 21.07
CA PRO A 206 -13.05 -2.80 20.61
C PRO A 206 -12.42 -2.54 19.23
N LEU A 207 -13.00 -1.57 18.50
CA LEU A 207 -12.36 -1.02 17.29
C LEU A 207 -11.17 -0.14 17.71
N SER A 208 -10.19 0.00 16.81
CA SER A 208 -9.05 0.92 17.01
C SER A 208 -9.57 2.33 17.31
N ASP A 209 -8.82 3.07 18.13
CA ASP A 209 -9.18 4.42 18.53
C ASP A 209 -7.94 5.33 18.43
N PRO A 210 -8.00 6.46 17.71
CA PRO A 210 -9.11 6.91 16.85
C PRO A 210 -9.34 6.01 15.62
N LEU A 211 -10.49 6.18 14.95
CA LEU A 211 -10.78 5.53 13.66
C LEU A 211 -11.54 6.50 12.74
N TRP A 212 -10.92 6.89 11.63
CA TRP A 212 -11.46 7.85 10.68
C TRP A 212 -11.44 7.29 9.25
N ILE A 213 -12.56 7.38 8.55
CA ILE A 213 -12.70 6.88 7.18
C ILE A 213 -13.22 7.99 6.27
N ARG A 214 -12.37 8.42 5.33
CA ARG A 214 -12.75 9.30 4.23
C ARG A 214 -13.39 8.46 3.12
N GLN A 215 -14.63 8.77 2.72
CA GLN A 215 -15.42 7.89 1.83
C GLN A 215 -15.49 8.35 0.36
N HIS A 216 -14.89 9.48 0.03
CA HIS A 216 -15.04 10.13 -1.28
C HIS A 216 -13.72 10.30 -2.03
N ALA A 217 -12.76 9.38 -1.84
CA ALA A 217 -11.60 9.32 -2.71
C ALA A 217 -12.03 8.88 -4.11
N GLN A 218 -11.59 9.58 -5.15
CA GLN A 218 -11.98 9.28 -6.53
C GLN A 218 -10.74 8.94 -7.38
N PRO A 219 -10.42 7.65 -7.58
CA PRO A 219 -9.35 7.23 -8.47
C PRO A 219 -9.73 7.48 -9.92
N GLN A 220 -8.77 7.94 -10.72
CA GLN A 220 -8.95 8.17 -12.14
C GLN A 220 -7.59 8.19 -12.85
N ALA A 221 -7.32 7.18 -13.70
CA ALA A 221 -6.12 7.09 -14.54
C ALA A 221 -4.77 7.27 -13.78
N GLY A 222 -4.62 6.59 -12.64
CA GLY A 222 -3.40 6.68 -11.81
C GLY A 222 -3.32 7.93 -10.94
N LEU A 223 -4.38 8.75 -10.88
CA LEU A 223 -4.56 9.82 -9.91
C LEU A 223 -5.64 9.44 -8.89
N VAL A 224 -5.59 10.05 -7.71
CA VAL A 224 -6.70 10.04 -6.74
C VAL A 224 -7.05 11.47 -6.36
N PHE A 225 -8.33 11.81 -6.47
CA PHE A 225 -8.88 13.12 -6.10
C PHE A 225 -9.57 13.02 -4.73
N TYR A 226 -9.19 13.90 -3.82
CA TYR A 226 -9.70 13.99 -2.45
C TYR A 226 -10.47 15.32 -2.29
N ALA A 227 -11.79 15.26 -2.12
CA ALA A 227 -12.60 16.45 -1.82
C ALA A 227 -12.33 16.92 -0.38
N ALA A 228 -12.52 18.21 -0.06
CA ALA A 228 -12.55 18.62 1.35
C ALA A 228 -13.65 17.87 2.13
N ASP A 229 -13.48 17.72 3.44
CA ASP A 229 -14.34 16.84 4.26
C ASP A 229 -15.82 17.28 4.31
N ASP A 230 -16.12 18.54 3.97
CA ASP A 230 -17.46 19.13 3.84
C ASP A 230 -18.00 19.15 2.40
N HIS A 231 -17.16 18.86 1.42
CA HIS A 231 -17.56 18.80 0.02
C HIS A 231 -18.08 17.41 -0.33
N THR A 232 -19.41 17.27 -0.33
CA THR A 232 -20.03 16.17 -1.07
C THR A 232 -19.77 16.41 -2.56
N PRO A 233 -18.98 15.56 -3.24
CA PRO A 233 -18.78 15.75 -4.67
C PRO A 233 -20.13 15.65 -5.38
N PRO A 234 -20.44 16.56 -6.33
CA PRO A 234 -21.66 16.46 -7.10
C PRO A 234 -21.73 15.07 -7.74
N ARG A 235 -22.92 14.46 -7.77
CA ARG A 235 -23.15 13.23 -8.52
C ARG A 235 -22.64 13.47 -9.93
N SER A 236 -21.74 12.60 -10.39
CA SER A 236 -21.24 12.64 -11.76
C SER A 236 -22.42 12.38 -12.71
N ASP A 237 -23.00 13.45 -13.24
CA ASP A 237 -23.93 13.42 -14.38
C ASP A 237 -23.20 13.20 -15.72
N ALA A 238 -21.93 12.75 -15.67
CA ALA A 238 -21.12 12.52 -16.85
C ALA A 238 -21.78 11.49 -17.78
N ASP A 239 -21.91 11.85 -19.05
CA ASP A 239 -22.43 10.98 -20.11
C ASP A 239 -21.70 9.63 -20.10
N PRO A 240 -22.41 8.49 -19.98
CA PRO A 240 -21.83 7.14 -20.05
C PRO A 240 -20.96 6.91 -21.29
N ARG A 241 -21.06 7.75 -22.33
CA ARG A 241 -20.28 7.69 -23.57
C ARG A 241 -18.93 8.42 -23.52
N MET A 242 -18.66 9.25 -22.52
CA MET A 242 -17.30 9.79 -22.25
C MET A 242 -16.35 8.74 -21.62
N HIS A 243 -16.88 7.55 -21.27
CA HIS A 243 -16.17 6.48 -20.58
C HIS A 243 -15.19 5.66 -21.44
N THR A 244 -14.87 6.07 -22.66
CA THR A 244 -13.97 5.28 -23.53
C THR A 244 -12.49 5.57 -23.30
N ASN A 245 -12.13 6.71 -22.68
CA ASN A 245 -10.73 7.05 -22.42
C ASN A 245 -10.53 7.75 -21.06
N VAL A 246 -10.15 6.95 -20.05
CA VAL A 246 -9.97 7.39 -18.66
C VAL A 246 -8.83 8.40 -18.48
N ASP A 247 -7.75 8.30 -19.25
CA ASP A 247 -6.61 9.23 -19.20
C ASP A 247 -7.05 10.63 -19.63
N LEU A 248 -7.73 10.73 -20.77
CA LEU A 248 -8.20 12.01 -21.30
C LEU A 248 -9.19 12.68 -20.34
N ALA A 249 -10.08 11.89 -19.73
CA ALA A 249 -10.99 12.39 -18.70
C ALA A 249 -10.24 12.97 -17.48
N ALA A 250 -9.12 12.33 -17.06
CA ALA A 250 -8.32 12.83 -15.95
C ALA A 250 -7.63 14.15 -16.29
N LEU A 251 -7.12 14.28 -17.52
CA LEU A 251 -6.52 15.53 -18.01
C LEU A 251 -7.53 16.68 -18.04
N HIS A 252 -8.76 16.44 -18.53
CA HIS A 252 -9.82 17.45 -18.49
C HIS A 252 -10.20 17.83 -17.06
N ARG A 253 -10.24 16.87 -16.14
CA ARG A 253 -10.52 17.14 -14.72
C ARG A 253 -9.46 18.02 -14.08
N LEU A 254 -8.18 17.77 -14.34
CA LEU A 254 -7.08 18.64 -13.89
C LEU A 254 -7.19 20.05 -14.48
N ALA A 255 -7.54 20.18 -15.76
CA ALA A 255 -7.74 21.49 -16.38
C ALA A 255 -8.94 22.26 -15.80
N SER A 256 -10.02 21.55 -15.44
CA SER A 256 -11.16 22.14 -14.73
C SER A 256 -10.75 22.65 -13.35
N LEU A 257 -10.01 21.85 -12.57
CA LEU A 257 -9.48 22.27 -11.27
C LEU A 257 -8.55 23.49 -11.39
N ALA A 258 -7.65 23.51 -12.37
CA ALA A 258 -6.79 24.65 -12.63
C ALA A 258 -7.60 25.92 -12.94
N SER A 259 -8.74 25.78 -13.60
CA SER A 259 -9.63 26.91 -13.91
C SER A 259 -10.39 27.39 -12.68
N GLN A 260 -10.88 26.46 -11.85
CA GLN A 260 -11.55 26.75 -10.58
C GLN A 260 -10.60 27.47 -9.60
N ARG A 261 -9.39 26.96 -9.40
CA ARG A 261 -8.38 27.57 -8.50
C ARG A 261 -7.92 28.95 -8.95
N ARG A 262 -7.96 29.25 -10.26
CA ARG A 262 -7.68 30.60 -10.79
C ARG A 262 -8.83 31.57 -10.57
N SER A 263 -10.06 31.07 -10.45
CA SER A 263 -11.26 31.89 -10.26
C SER A 263 -11.65 32.08 -8.79
N SER A 264 -11.20 31.19 -7.90
CA SER A 264 -11.38 31.33 -6.45
C SER A 264 -10.47 32.43 -5.90
N SER A 265 -10.98 33.21 -4.95
CA SER A 265 -10.18 34.13 -4.14
C SER A 265 -9.28 33.35 -3.18
N ASP A 266 -8.15 33.94 -2.77
CA ASP A 266 -7.17 33.36 -1.82
C ASP A 266 -7.78 32.96 -0.46
N GLU A 267 -8.99 33.42 -0.14
CA GLU A 267 -9.69 33.13 1.11
C GLU A 267 -10.50 31.82 1.10
N GLU A 268 -10.75 31.19 -0.06
CA GLU A 268 -11.52 29.94 -0.10
C GLU A 268 -10.61 28.71 0.08
N PRO A 269 -10.97 27.76 0.97
CA PRO A 269 -10.21 26.53 1.14
C PRO A 269 -10.17 25.73 -0.16
N GLU A 270 -9.01 25.14 -0.47
CA GLU A 270 -8.87 24.31 -1.67
C GLU A 270 -9.84 23.13 -1.62
N ALA A 271 -10.86 23.16 -2.48
CA ALA A 271 -11.91 22.17 -2.51
C ALA A 271 -11.44 20.74 -2.81
N TRP A 272 -10.26 20.59 -3.42
CA TRP A 272 -9.71 19.31 -3.84
C TRP A 272 -8.19 19.25 -3.64
N LYS A 273 -7.72 18.11 -3.12
CA LYS A 273 -6.33 17.67 -3.20
C LYS A 273 -6.19 16.53 -4.21
N VAL A 274 -5.07 16.47 -4.92
CA VAL A 274 -4.83 15.44 -5.94
C VAL A 274 -3.51 14.73 -5.69
N ALA A 275 -3.52 13.40 -5.66
CA ALA A 275 -2.29 12.62 -5.59
C ALA A 275 -2.07 11.78 -6.85
N ILE A 276 -0.81 11.60 -7.22
CA ILE A 276 -0.37 10.57 -8.16
C ILE A 276 -0.30 9.26 -7.40
N GLU A 277 -1.19 8.33 -7.72
CA GLU A 277 -1.24 7.00 -7.10
C GLU A 277 -0.41 6.00 -7.90
N ASP A 278 -0.47 6.03 -9.23
CA ASP A 278 0.39 5.21 -10.09
C ASP A 278 1.63 6.02 -10.53
N PRO A 279 2.81 5.78 -9.93
CA PRO A 279 4.03 6.48 -10.29
C PRO A 279 4.54 6.10 -11.68
N PHE A 280 4.01 5.02 -12.27
CA PHE A 280 4.40 4.52 -13.58
C PHE A 280 3.49 5.04 -14.69
N ALA A 281 2.47 5.85 -14.39
CA ALA A 281 1.49 6.32 -15.35
C ALA A 281 2.15 6.97 -16.58
N TRP A 282 1.76 6.53 -17.79
CA TRP A 282 2.18 7.15 -19.05
C TRP A 282 1.99 8.69 -19.06
N PRO A 283 0.83 9.24 -18.67
CA PRO A 283 0.60 10.69 -18.61
C PRO A 283 1.27 11.43 -17.45
N LEU A 284 2.12 10.79 -16.63
CA LEU A 284 2.77 11.41 -15.48
C LEU A 284 3.40 12.80 -15.78
N PRO A 285 4.18 13.00 -16.87
CA PRO A 285 4.73 14.32 -17.18
C PRO A 285 3.68 15.41 -17.43
N VAL A 286 2.49 15.02 -17.88
CA VAL A 286 1.35 15.94 -18.10
C VAL A 286 0.67 16.26 -16.77
N TYR A 287 0.52 15.27 -15.89
CA TYR A 287 -0.01 15.47 -14.53
C TYR A 287 0.83 16.49 -13.75
N LEU A 288 2.15 16.33 -13.80
CA LEU A 288 3.11 17.24 -13.17
C LEU A 288 3.03 18.65 -13.76
N ALA A 289 3.00 18.76 -15.09
CA ALA A 289 2.93 20.03 -15.80
C ALA A 289 1.61 20.80 -15.57
N SER A 290 0.56 20.12 -15.10
CA SER A 290 -0.72 20.77 -14.76
C SER A 290 -0.59 21.73 -13.56
N GLY A 291 0.41 21.51 -12.69
CA GLY A 291 0.54 22.23 -11.42
C GLY A 291 -0.61 21.97 -10.43
N GLN A 292 -1.43 20.93 -10.66
CA GLN A 292 -2.60 20.62 -9.83
C GLN A 292 -2.43 19.39 -8.93
N VAL A 293 -1.25 18.77 -8.93
CA VAL A 293 -0.93 17.61 -8.10
C VAL A 293 -0.28 18.05 -6.79
N ASP A 294 -0.77 17.52 -5.67
CA ASP A 294 -0.39 17.86 -4.30
C ASP A 294 0.46 16.76 -3.64
N GLY A 295 0.28 15.51 -4.07
CA GLY A 295 0.98 14.37 -3.48
C GLY A 295 1.32 13.25 -4.47
N PHE A 296 2.05 12.27 -3.97
CA PHE A 296 2.58 11.16 -4.75
C PHE A 296 2.73 9.92 -3.87
N PHE A 297 2.28 8.75 -4.33
CA PHE A 297 2.43 7.50 -3.61
C PHE A 297 3.84 6.96 -3.76
N VAL A 298 4.58 6.87 -2.66
CA VAL A 298 5.93 6.26 -2.63
C VAL A 298 5.87 4.75 -2.36
N LEU A 299 4.79 4.28 -1.71
CA LEU A 299 4.47 2.88 -1.50
C LEU A 299 2.99 2.66 -1.84
N GLY A 300 2.71 1.86 -2.86
CA GLY A 300 1.35 1.59 -3.32
C GLY A 300 1.11 0.12 -3.63
N ASP A 301 0.06 -0.14 -4.40
CA ASP A 301 -0.41 -1.49 -4.71
C ASP A 301 0.55 -2.36 -5.53
N TRP A 302 1.66 -1.79 -6.03
CA TRP A 302 2.77 -2.55 -6.62
C TRP A 302 3.57 -3.33 -5.58
N LEU A 303 3.39 -3.04 -4.28
CA LEU A 303 4.02 -3.71 -3.14
C LEU A 303 2.98 -4.50 -2.36
N ARG A 304 2.88 -5.81 -2.63
CA ARG A 304 1.79 -6.63 -2.09
C ARG A 304 2.24 -7.84 -1.28
N LEU A 305 1.56 -8.06 -0.16
CA LEU A 305 1.72 -9.27 0.66
C LEU A 305 1.16 -10.53 -0.02
N ASP A 306 0.03 -10.44 -0.75
CA ASP A 306 -0.58 -11.60 -1.41
C ASP A 306 0.22 -12.08 -2.65
N ARG A 307 0.99 -11.17 -3.26
CA ARG A 307 1.80 -11.50 -4.44
C ARG A 307 2.95 -10.54 -4.74
N SER A 308 4.07 -11.11 -5.17
CA SER A 308 5.10 -10.37 -5.90
C SER A 308 4.60 -9.90 -7.28
N LEU A 309 4.86 -8.63 -7.59
CA LEU A 309 4.67 -8.02 -8.90
C LEU A 309 6.03 -7.65 -9.48
N LEU A 310 6.24 -7.90 -10.78
CA LEU A 310 7.52 -7.67 -11.46
C LEU A 310 7.47 -6.52 -12.46
N GLN A 311 6.28 -6.06 -12.82
CA GLN A 311 6.04 -4.94 -13.74
C GLN A 311 4.69 -4.30 -13.42
N SER A 312 4.53 -3.02 -13.73
CA SER A 312 3.21 -2.36 -13.72
C SER A 312 2.32 -2.94 -14.82
N LYS A 313 0.99 -2.89 -14.62
CA LYS A 313 0.04 -3.46 -15.60
C LYS A 313 -0.05 -2.64 -16.88
N THR A 314 -0.15 -1.32 -16.72
CA THR A 314 -0.46 -0.37 -17.81
C THR A 314 0.51 0.80 -17.87
N GLY A 315 1.43 0.94 -16.91
CA GLY A 315 2.36 2.06 -16.84
C GLY A 315 3.50 1.99 -17.86
N ARG A 316 4.20 3.11 -18.03
CA ARG A 316 5.42 3.20 -18.81
C ARG A 316 6.48 2.27 -18.20
N PRO A 317 7.05 1.33 -18.99
CA PRO A 317 8.13 0.49 -18.48
C PRO A 317 9.33 1.35 -18.07
N PHE A 318 9.78 1.23 -16.82
CA PHE A 318 11.03 1.85 -16.41
C PHE A 318 12.21 1.17 -17.14
N PRO A 319 13.07 1.92 -17.86
CA PRO A 319 14.15 1.32 -18.63
C PRO A 319 15.20 0.74 -17.68
N THR A 320 15.39 -0.58 -17.72
CA THR A 320 16.41 -1.28 -16.92
C THR A 320 17.19 -2.28 -17.76
N LYS A 321 18.51 -2.32 -17.56
CA LYS A 321 19.41 -3.33 -18.16
C LYS A 321 19.46 -4.61 -17.32
N VAL A 322 18.97 -4.58 -16.08
CA VAL A 322 19.02 -5.69 -15.13
C VAL A 322 17.69 -6.44 -15.18
N THR A 323 17.77 -7.77 -15.11
CA THR A 323 16.59 -8.63 -14.99
C THR A 323 15.76 -8.23 -13.78
N ARG A 324 14.48 -7.91 -14.02
CA ARG A 324 13.57 -7.53 -12.94
C ARG A 324 13.38 -8.66 -11.93
N ASN A 325 13.32 -8.28 -10.65
CA ASN A 325 13.02 -9.15 -9.52
C ASN A 325 11.88 -8.56 -8.69
N SER A 326 11.50 -9.24 -7.61
CA SER A 326 10.41 -8.84 -6.72
C SER A 326 10.57 -7.43 -6.12
N LYS A 327 11.80 -6.93 -5.99
CA LYS A 327 12.10 -5.61 -5.44
C LYS A 327 12.12 -4.50 -6.49
N SER A 328 12.10 -4.84 -7.79
CA SER A 328 12.30 -3.87 -8.87
C SER A 328 11.28 -2.73 -8.85
N LEU A 329 9.98 -3.01 -8.74
CA LEU A 329 8.96 -1.95 -8.79
C LEU A 329 9.08 -0.94 -7.66
N GLY A 330 9.39 -1.37 -6.44
CA GLY A 330 9.61 -0.44 -5.32
C GLY A 330 10.81 0.47 -5.55
N ARG A 331 11.91 -0.07 -6.10
CA ARG A 331 13.09 0.74 -6.47
C ARG A 331 12.81 1.71 -7.60
N GLU A 332 12.03 1.28 -8.60
CA GLU A 332 11.66 2.11 -9.74
C GLU A 332 10.77 3.27 -9.28
N ALA A 333 9.74 3.02 -8.45
CA ALA A 333 8.88 4.06 -7.86
C ALA A 333 9.69 5.06 -7.01
N GLU A 334 10.62 4.56 -6.21
CA GLU A 334 11.52 5.39 -5.41
C GLU A 334 12.43 6.26 -6.28
N GLN A 335 13.04 5.70 -7.32
CA GLN A 335 13.85 6.48 -8.26
C GLN A 335 13.01 7.57 -8.94
N ILE A 336 11.78 7.27 -9.36
CA ILE A 336 10.87 8.27 -9.93
C ILE A 336 10.61 9.39 -8.92
N THR A 337 10.42 9.04 -7.64
CA THR A 337 10.27 10.03 -6.56
C THR A 337 11.48 10.97 -6.48
N TRP A 338 12.70 10.43 -6.60
CA TRP A 338 13.91 11.24 -6.56
C TRP A 338 14.03 12.16 -7.78
N GLU A 339 13.70 11.68 -8.98
CA GLU A 339 13.64 12.53 -10.17
C GLU A 339 12.61 13.66 -10.01
N LEU A 340 11.46 13.41 -9.37
CA LEU A 340 10.48 14.45 -9.06
C LEU A 340 11.06 15.52 -8.13
N LEU A 341 11.70 15.10 -7.04
CA LEU A 341 12.32 16.01 -6.08
C LEU A 341 13.46 16.82 -6.72
N ASP A 342 14.30 16.17 -7.53
CA ASP A 342 15.40 16.83 -8.25
C ASP A 342 14.91 17.72 -9.40
N ALA A 343 13.77 17.43 -10.03
CA ALA A 343 13.08 18.36 -10.93
C ALA A 343 12.42 19.54 -10.17
N GLY A 344 12.53 19.57 -8.84
CA GLY A 344 12.11 20.66 -7.95
C GLY A 344 10.64 20.61 -7.53
N PHE A 345 9.98 19.46 -7.64
CA PHE A 345 8.62 19.30 -7.14
C PHE A 345 8.62 19.09 -5.62
N ARG A 346 7.61 19.66 -4.95
CA ARG A 346 7.33 19.46 -3.53
C ARG A 346 5.96 18.81 -3.40
N LEU A 347 5.94 17.49 -3.52
CA LEU A 347 4.73 16.69 -3.41
C LEU A 347 4.75 15.93 -2.08
N ALA A 348 3.61 15.90 -1.40
CA ALA A 348 3.44 15.11 -0.20
C ALA A 348 3.61 13.61 -0.51
N PRO A 349 4.51 12.89 0.17
CA PRO A 349 4.62 11.46 0.00
C PRO A 349 3.46 10.77 0.71
N LEU A 350 2.76 9.91 -0.01
CA LEU A 350 1.65 9.11 0.48
C LEU A 350 1.98 7.62 0.38
N ALA A 351 1.22 6.82 1.11
CA ALA A 351 1.28 5.38 1.01
C ALA A 351 -0.09 4.76 1.26
N GLY A 352 -0.41 3.69 0.54
CA GLY A 352 -1.68 3.02 0.69
C GLY A 352 -1.81 1.71 -0.08
N SER A 353 -2.94 1.04 0.11
CA SER A 353 -3.23 -0.24 -0.52
C SER A 353 -3.56 -0.13 -2.03
N GLY A 354 -3.83 1.09 -2.52
CA GLY A 354 -4.12 1.45 -3.91
C GLY A 354 -5.55 1.11 -4.37
N ASP A 355 -5.81 1.11 -5.68
CA ASP A 355 -7.14 0.77 -6.24
C ASP A 355 -7.32 -0.72 -6.57
N GLU A 356 -6.23 -1.51 -6.64
CA GLU A 356 -6.31 -2.90 -7.03
C GLU A 356 -6.93 -3.81 -5.96
N GLY A 357 -8.18 -4.20 -6.21
CA GLY A 357 -8.87 -5.26 -5.47
C GLY A 357 -8.08 -6.58 -5.41
N GLY A 358 -8.11 -7.25 -4.27
CA GLY A 358 -7.48 -8.55 -4.06
C GLY A 358 -7.32 -8.89 -2.58
N LEU A 359 -6.62 -9.99 -2.29
CA LEU A 359 -6.37 -10.45 -0.93
C LEU A 359 -5.29 -9.60 -0.21
N HIS A 360 -5.17 -8.29 -0.47
CA HIS A 360 -4.17 -7.46 0.21
C HIS A 360 -4.78 -6.83 1.47
N PRO A 361 -4.10 -6.91 2.64
CA PRO A 361 -4.61 -6.29 3.85
C PRO A 361 -4.53 -4.76 3.76
N VAL A 362 -5.53 -4.08 4.32
CA VAL A 362 -5.54 -2.61 4.42
C VAL A 362 -4.42 -2.13 5.34
N GLY A 363 -3.83 -0.98 5.05
CA GLY A 363 -2.72 -0.44 5.81
C GLY A 363 -1.45 -1.28 5.71
N TYR A 364 -1.33 -2.22 4.76
CA TYR A 364 -0.05 -2.89 4.58
C TYR A 364 1.02 -1.90 4.14
N ASN A 365 0.76 -1.14 3.07
CA ASN A 365 1.46 0.11 2.82
C ASN A 365 0.69 1.21 3.57
N ARG A 366 1.38 1.92 4.46
CA ARG A 366 0.77 2.94 5.32
C ARG A 366 1.66 4.16 5.47
N LEU A 367 1.03 5.27 5.80
CA LEU A 367 1.66 6.51 6.18
C LEU A 367 1.47 6.71 7.68
N TYR A 368 2.53 7.02 8.41
CA TYR A 368 2.41 7.60 9.74
C TYR A 368 2.54 9.10 9.63
N VAL A 369 1.62 9.82 10.28
CA VAL A 369 1.62 11.28 10.30
C VAL A 369 1.81 11.75 11.74
N ALA A 370 2.77 12.65 11.94
CA ALA A 370 3.00 13.31 13.21
C ALA A 370 2.01 14.47 13.41
N GLY A 371 1.38 14.54 14.57
CA GLY A 371 0.63 15.73 14.96
C GLY A 371 1.56 16.91 15.26
N GLU A 372 0.97 18.09 15.44
CA GLU A 372 1.74 19.30 15.62
C GLU A 372 2.45 19.32 16.97
N THR A 373 3.68 19.84 16.98
CA THR A 373 4.48 19.96 18.19
C THR A 373 3.89 21.05 19.07
N ALA A 374 3.36 20.68 20.23
CA ALA A 374 2.74 21.64 21.14
C ALA A 374 3.76 22.41 22.01
N ASP A 375 4.98 21.90 22.16
CA ASP A 375 6.03 22.50 22.98
C ASP A 375 7.37 22.52 22.23
N SER A 376 7.90 23.72 22.03
CA SER A 376 9.22 23.94 21.43
C SER A 376 10.37 23.35 22.26
N ALA A 377 10.16 23.08 23.55
CA ALA A 377 11.19 22.57 24.45
C ALA A 377 11.42 21.05 24.34
N THR A 378 10.37 20.25 24.11
CA THR A 378 10.50 18.79 24.00
C THR A 378 10.70 18.35 22.55
N MET A 379 10.27 19.15 21.58
CA MET A 379 10.26 18.84 20.13
C MET A 379 9.56 17.50 19.79
N GLN A 380 8.77 16.95 20.71
CA GLN A 380 8.00 15.72 20.50
C GLN A 380 6.61 16.06 19.96
N PRO A 381 6.17 15.43 18.86
CA PRO A 381 4.83 15.62 18.36
C PRO A 381 3.80 15.03 19.33
N ARG A 382 2.57 15.54 19.29
CA ARG A 382 1.40 14.92 19.92
C ARG A 382 0.60 14.15 18.88
N PRO A 383 -0.25 13.17 19.28
CA PRO A 383 -1.21 12.57 18.36
C PRO A 383 -2.06 13.65 17.69
N VAL A 384 -2.54 13.35 16.49
CA VAL A 384 -3.59 14.18 15.89
C VAL A 384 -4.93 13.91 16.57
N ASP A 385 -5.75 14.95 16.71
CA ASP A 385 -7.05 14.88 17.38
C ASP A 385 -8.22 14.68 16.40
N SER A 386 -7.96 14.77 15.08
CA SER A 386 -9.00 14.64 14.06
C SER A 386 -8.46 14.16 12.71
N ALA A 387 -9.35 13.65 11.86
CA ALA A 387 -9.07 13.31 10.47
C ALA A 387 -8.49 14.50 9.68
N ALA A 388 -9.04 15.70 9.88
CA ALA A 388 -8.59 16.92 9.21
C ALA A 388 -7.14 17.26 9.57
N GLN A 389 -6.76 17.16 10.85
CA GLN A 389 -5.37 17.34 11.27
C GLN A 389 -4.44 16.27 10.69
N TRP A 390 -4.90 15.01 10.62
CA TRP A 390 -4.14 13.93 9.99
C TRP A 390 -3.85 14.23 8.52
N TRP A 391 -4.87 14.59 7.74
CA TRP A 391 -4.71 14.92 6.32
C TRP A 391 -3.86 16.17 6.12
N SER A 392 -4.07 17.22 6.92
CA SER A 392 -3.22 18.42 6.89
C SER A 392 -1.75 18.09 7.16
N GLY A 393 -1.46 17.22 8.12
CA GLY A 393 -0.11 16.76 8.41
C GLY A 393 0.49 15.91 7.28
N ALA A 394 -0.31 15.04 6.65
CA ALA A 394 0.09 14.27 5.48
C ALA A 394 0.47 15.19 4.30
N TRP A 395 -0.38 16.16 3.96
CA TRP A 395 -0.12 17.12 2.89
C TRP A 395 1.05 18.06 3.18
N ALA A 396 1.32 18.35 4.47
CA ALA A 396 2.50 19.10 4.89
C ALA A 396 3.79 18.25 4.91
N GLY A 397 3.72 16.95 4.62
CA GLY A 397 4.87 16.06 4.64
C GLY A 397 5.39 15.75 6.04
N ARG A 398 4.60 15.93 7.11
CA ARG A 398 4.97 15.54 8.49
C ARG A 398 4.81 14.03 8.69
N SER A 399 5.48 13.25 7.84
CA SER A 399 5.16 11.85 7.67
C SER A 399 6.36 10.98 7.36
N PHE A 400 6.17 9.67 7.51
CA PHE A 400 6.98 8.65 6.85
C PHE A 400 6.07 7.54 6.32
N ALA A 401 6.43 7.01 5.15
CA ALA A 401 5.74 5.88 4.53
C ALA A 401 6.44 4.57 4.90
N THR A 402 5.67 3.51 5.13
CA THR A 402 6.21 2.18 5.45
C THR A 402 5.31 1.04 5.01
N ASN A 403 5.90 -0.12 4.76
CA ASN A 403 5.21 -1.40 4.68
C ASN A 403 5.88 -2.51 5.51
N GLY A 404 6.62 -2.10 6.55
CA GLY A 404 7.25 -2.99 7.51
C GLY A 404 7.95 -2.22 8.65
N PRO A 405 9.17 -1.69 8.45
CA PRO A 405 9.91 -0.98 9.50
C PRO A 405 9.18 0.26 10.04
N LEU A 406 9.30 0.56 11.32
CA LEU A 406 8.81 1.80 11.92
C LEU A 406 9.99 2.74 12.16
N LEU A 407 9.91 3.95 11.59
CA LEU A 407 10.99 4.93 11.56
C LEU A 407 10.48 6.27 12.09
N ILE A 408 10.96 6.68 13.26
CA ILE A 408 10.79 8.06 13.74
C ILE A 408 12.10 8.79 13.51
N ALA A 409 12.10 9.90 12.80
CA ALA A 409 13.31 10.64 12.51
C ALA A 409 13.09 12.16 12.55
N ASN A 410 14.15 12.89 12.91
CA ASN A 410 14.22 14.34 12.85
C ASN A 410 15.58 14.79 12.30
N LEU A 411 15.62 16.02 11.80
CA LEU A 411 16.84 16.71 11.39
C LEU A 411 16.96 17.99 12.22
N ASP A 412 17.95 18.08 13.11
CA ASP A 412 18.07 19.15 14.12
C ASP A 412 16.75 19.46 14.84
N GLY A 413 16.05 18.41 15.29
CA GLY A 413 14.77 18.52 16.00
C GLY A 413 13.57 18.89 15.12
N LYS A 414 13.76 19.08 13.81
CA LYS A 414 12.66 19.36 12.87
C LYS A 414 12.15 18.07 12.24
N LEU A 415 10.83 17.93 12.22
CA LEU A 415 10.15 16.81 11.56
C LEU A 415 10.29 16.88 10.03
N PRO A 416 10.12 15.74 9.32
CA PRO A 416 9.99 15.72 7.87
C PRO A 416 8.98 16.74 7.34
N GLY A 417 9.18 17.21 6.10
CA GLY A 417 8.39 18.28 5.49
C GLY A 417 8.88 19.70 5.82
N HIS A 418 9.76 19.87 6.82
CA HIS A 418 10.32 21.18 7.15
C HIS A 418 11.23 21.74 6.04
N VAL A 419 11.15 23.05 5.84
CA VAL A 419 12.02 23.80 4.92
C VAL A 419 13.02 24.61 5.74
N PHE A 420 14.29 24.26 5.63
CA PHE A 420 15.39 25.03 6.22
C PHE A 420 15.79 26.17 5.29
N GLN A 421 15.83 27.38 5.82
CA GLN A 421 16.42 28.54 5.17
C GLN A 421 17.90 28.60 5.52
N VAL A 422 18.76 28.66 4.51
CA VAL A 422 20.23 28.63 4.67
C VAL A 422 20.84 29.78 3.89
N ASP A 423 21.74 30.52 4.51
CA ASP A 423 22.50 31.57 3.82
C ASP A 423 23.75 30.96 3.18
N SER A 424 24.04 31.29 1.91
CA SER A 424 25.24 30.76 1.22
C SER A 424 26.56 31.12 1.92
N GLY A 425 26.57 32.23 2.67
CA GLY A 425 27.69 32.66 3.51
C GLY A 425 27.86 31.86 4.81
N ASN A 426 26.85 31.11 5.24
CA ASN A 426 26.85 30.34 6.48
C ASN A 426 26.24 28.94 6.29
N PRO A 427 27.00 27.98 5.72
CA PRO A 427 26.51 26.62 5.50
C PRO A 427 26.05 25.95 6.79
N ALA A 428 24.84 25.39 6.78
CA ALA A 428 24.30 24.66 7.93
C ALA A 428 24.94 23.27 8.06
N LEU A 429 25.13 22.81 9.30
CA LEU A 429 25.58 21.46 9.61
C LEU A 429 24.50 20.77 10.45
N LEU A 430 23.66 19.98 9.79
CA LEU A 430 22.44 19.44 10.38
C LEU A 430 22.64 17.99 10.81
N LYS A 431 22.19 17.63 12.01
CA LYS A 431 22.32 16.29 12.58
C LYS A 431 21.00 15.52 12.43
N ALA A 432 21.08 14.33 11.84
CA ALA A 432 19.97 13.40 11.79
C ALA A 432 19.90 12.57 13.07
N GLU A 433 18.70 12.41 13.62
CA GLU A 433 18.41 11.53 14.75
C GLU A 433 17.22 10.65 14.41
N LEU A 434 17.27 9.37 14.79
CA LEU A 434 16.19 8.44 14.51
C LEU A 434 16.04 7.33 15.56
N THR A 435 14.82 6.84 15.66
CA THR A 435 14.44 5.60 16.34
C THR A 435 13.89 4.63 15.31
N LEU A 436 14.39 3.38 15.36
CA LEU A 436 14.03 2.33 14.40
C LEU A 436 13.50 1.11 15.15
N THR A 437 12.30 0.66 14.81
CA THR A 437 11.72 -0.61 15.26
C THR A 437 11.42 -1.48 14.05
N VAL A 438 11.92 -2.71 14.03
CA VAL A 438 11.82 -3.62 12.86
C VAL A 438 11.35 -5.00 13.27
N GLN A 439 10.57 -5.65 12.40
CA GLN A 439 10.18 -7.06 12.52
C GLN A 439 10.99 -7.97 11.62
N ASP A 440 11.29 -7.50 10.40
CA ASP A 440 12.14 -8.22 9.45
C ASP A 440 13.60 -7.80 9.60
N PRO A 441 14.55 -8.68 9.26
CA PRO A 441 15.96 -8.30 9.15
C PRO A 441 16.17 -7.10 8.22
N VAL A 442 16.87 -6.09 8.70
CA VAL A 442 17.25 -4.90 7.92
C VAL A 442 18.42 -5.24 7.01
N ASP A 443 18.34 -4.81 5.76
CA ASP A 443 19.45 -4.84 4.81
C ASP A 443 20.37 -3.65 5.09
N TYR A 444 19.82 -2.43 5.02
CA TYR A 444 20.56 -1.21 5.30
C TYR A 444 19.65 -0.04 5.70
N LEU A 445 20.28 0.95 6.33
CA LEU A 445 19.75 2.29 6.59
C LEU A 445 20.57 3.30 5.80
N GLU A 446 19.89 4.29 5.20
CA GLU A 446 20.53 5.32 4.39
C GLU A 446 19.99 6.71 4.66
N VAL A 447 20.90 7.68 4.56
CA VAL A 447 20.58 9.11 4.43
C VAL A 447 20.89 9.53 3.02
N ILE A 448 19.88 10.04 2.31
CA ILE A 448 20.01 10.51 0.93
C ILE A 448 19.92 12.04 0.93
N TYR A 449 20.82 12.69 0.19
CA TYR A 449 20.84 14.14 -0.02
C TYR A 449 21.00 14.43 -1.51
N ASN A 450 19.98 15.07 -2.12
CA ASN A 450 19.92 15.38 -3.56
C ASN A 450 20.24 14.16 -4.45
N GLY A 451 19.52 13.04 -4.23
CA GLY A 451 19.68 11.80 -5.00
C GLY A 451 20.97 11.02 -4.71
N GLN A 452 21.85 11.51 -3.83
CA GLN A 452 23.13 10.87 -3.49
C GLN A 452 23.12 10.30 -2.07
N ILE A 453 23.70 9.12 -1.89
CA ILE A 453 23.85 8.49 -0.58
C ILE A 453 24.91 9.26 0.20
N HIS A 454 24.48 9.97 1.24
CA HIS A 454 25.36 10.65 2.20
C HIS A 454 25.89 9.68 3.26
N TYR A 455 25.04 8.73 3.68
CA TYR A 455 25.37 7.71 4.66
C TYR A 455 24.64 6.42 4.33
N SER A 456 25.30 5.27 4.51
CA SER A 456 24.73 3.92 4.39
C SER A 456 25.38 3.00 5.41
N ALA A 457 24.59 2.21 6.12
CA ALA A 457 25.09 1.21 7.06
C ALA A 457 24.12 0.05 7.23
N LYS A 458 24.66 -1.15 7.51
CA LYS A 458 23.87 -2.24 8.08
C LYS A 458 23.46 -1.91 9.51
N LEU A 459 22.42 -2.55 10.03
CA LEU A 459 21.92 -2.24 11.38
C LEU A 459 22.93 -2.56 12.49
N ASP A 460 23.71 -3.64 12.35
CA ASP A 460 24.73 -4.00 13.33
C ASP A 460 25.93 -3.04 13.29
N GLU A 461 26.32 -2.57 12.10
CA GLU A 461 27.33 -1.53 11.91
C GLU A 461 26.88 -0.19 12.50
N TYR A 462 25.63 0.20 12.26
CA TYR A 462 25.03 1.40 12.85
C TYR A 462 25.02 1.35 14.38
N ALA A 463 24.61 0.22 14.96
CA ALA A 463 24.62 0.01 16.41
C ALA A 463 26.05 0.05 16.98
N LYS A 464 27.02 -0.60 16.33
CA LYS A 464 28.45 -0.59 16.73
C LYS A 464 29.06 0.82 16.67
N ALA A 465 28.60 1.66 15.74
CA ALA A 465 29.00 3.06 15.65
C ALA A 465 28.32 3.97 16.69
N GLY A 466 27.56 3.40 17.64
CA GLY A 466 26.85 4.12 18.69
C GLY A 466 25.63 4.88 18.17
N GLY A 467 25.04 4.45 17.05
CA GLY A 467 23.87 5.09 16.45
C GLY A 467 24.16 6.48 15.89
N LYS A 468 25.40 6.77 15.48
CA LYS A 468 25.82 8.10 15.01
C LYS A 468 25.78 8.17 13.49
N ILE A 469 25.01 9.13 12.98
CA ILE A 469 24.99 9.51 11.57
C ILE A 469 25.87 10.77 11.40
N PRO A 470 26.80 10.80 10.42
CA PRO A 470 27.55 12.00 10.11
C PRO A 470 26.62 13.17 9.75
N PRO A 471 26.85 14.39 10.29
CA PRO A 471 26.00 15.53 9.97
C PRO A 471 25.97 15.84 8.47
N LEU A 472 24.82 16.33 7.98
CA LEU A 472 24.66 16.82 6.62
C LEU A 472 25.15 18.26 6.54
N ARG A 473 26.14 18.50 5.69
CA ARG A 473 26.61 19.86 5.39
C ARG A 473 25.82 20.44 4.22
N ILE A 474 24.96 21.42 4.50
CA ILE A 474 24.09 22.03 3.52
C ILE A 474 24.78 23.26 2.93
N THR A 475 25.24 23.12 1.70
CA THR A 475 25.88 24.19 0.91
C THR A 475 25.10 24.58 -0.34
N ARG A 476 24.04 23.85 -0.66
CA ARG A 476 23.20 24.03 -1.84
C ARG A 476 21.76 23.66 -1.49
N SER A 477 20.82 24.29 -2.17
CA SER A 477 19.40 23.96 -2.04
C SER A 477 19.14 22.51 -2.42
N GLY A 478 17.99 21.99 -2.01
CA GLY A 478 17.51 20.68 -2.41
C GLY A 478 16.75 19.97 -1.29
N TRP A 479 17.01 18.69 -1.10
CA TRP A 479 16.24 17.84 -0.21
C TRP A 479 17.10 16.72 0.38
N ALA A 480 16.70 16.24 1.56
CA ALA A 480 17.23 15.02 2.15
C ALA A 480 16.11 14.16 2.70
N LEU A 481 16.32 12.84 2.74
CA LEU A 481 15.42 11.89 3.39
C LEU A 481 16.21 10.75 4.02
N ILE A 482 15.54 10.01 4.90
CA ILE A 482 16.09 8.80 5.51
C ILE A 482 15.24 7.61 5.07
N ARG A 483 15.90 6.53 4.65
CA ARG A 483 15.23 5.26 4.34
C ARG A 483 15.85 4.09 5.07
N VAL A 484 15.03 3.08 5.33
CA VAL A 484 15.45 1.77 5.85
C VAL A 484 14.85 0.70 4.97
N VAL A 485 15.68 -0.23 4.48
CA VAL A 485 15.26 -1.32 3.60
C VAL A 485 15.50 -2.66 4.28
N THR A 486 14.58 -3.60 4.11
CA THR A 486 14.66 -4.95 4.69
C THR A 486 15.18 -5.99 3.71
N LEU A 487 15.58 -7.14 4.25
CA LEU A 487 15.93 -8.34 3.49
C LEU A 487 14.70 -9.11 2.96
N TYR A 488 13.47 -8.65 3.21
CA TYR A 488 12.25 -9.31 2.77
C TYR A 488 12.28 -9.61 1.26
N GLU A 489 12.02 -10.85 0.88
CA GLU A 489 12.34 -11.34 -0.48
C GLU A 489 11.19 -11.16 -1.47
N ASP A 490 9.94 -11.16 -1.01
CA ASP A 490 8.78 -11.24 -1.91
C ASP A 490 8.43 -9.91 -2.58
N HIS A 491 8.87 -8.78 -2.03
CA HIS A 491 8.85 -7.46 -2.67
C HIS A 491 9.72 -6.45 -1.91
N PHE A 492 9.81 -5.23 -2.43
CA PHE A 492 10.50 -4.13 -1.75
C PHE A 492 9.76 -3.73 -0.48
N ARG A 493 10.36 -4.01 0.69
CA ARG A 493 9.82 -3.63 1.99
C ARG A 493 10.76 -2.67 2.70
N ALA A 494 10.25 -1.48 3.01
CA ALA A 494 11.03 -0.34 3.47
C ALA A 494 10.20 0.64 4.31
N ALA A 495 10.90 1.54 4.99
CA ALA A 495 10.36 2.79 5.50
C ALA A 495 11.15 3.96 4.91
N THR A 496 10.47 5.05 4.56
CA THR A 496 11.08 6.27 4.04
C THR A 496 10.40 7.50 4.62
N THR A 497 11.18 8.45 5.14
CA THR A 497 10.63 9.73 5.60
C THR A 497 10.13 10.54 4.42
N ALA A 498 9.24 11.49 4.67
CA ALA A 498 9.12 12.61 3.77
C ALA A 498 10.43 13.40 3.70
N PRO A 499 10.66 14.18 2.62
CA PRO A 499 11.86 14.96 2.51
C PRO A 499 11.88 16.13 3.51
N TRP A 500 13.05 16.43 4.05
CA TRP A 500 13.38 17.78 4.49
C TRP A 500 13.86 18.58 3.27
N TYR A 501 13.56 19.87 3.23
CA TYR A 501 13.96 20.75 2.15
C TYR A 501 14.96 21.79 2.61
N PHE A 502 15.83 22.23 1.71
CA PHE A 502 16.81 23.27 1.94
C PHE A 502 16.68 24.33 0.86
N GLU A 503 16.53 25.59 1.27
CA GLU A 503 16.56 26.75 0.40
C GLU A 503 17.78 27.59 0.74
N VAL A 504 18.75 27.60 -0.16
CA VAL A 504 19.92 28.47 -0.09
C VAL A 504 19.61 29.77 -0.81
N ASP A 505 19.70 30.90 -0.08
CA ASP A 505 19.37 32.25 -0.57
C ASP A 505 17.98 32.33 -1.23
N GLY A 506 16.99 31.61 -0.67
CA GLY A 506 15.60 31.58 -1.15
C GLY A 506 15.38 30.90 -2.51
N LYS A 507 16.38 30.18 -3.04
CA LYS A 507 16.28 29.53 -4.36
C LYS A 507 16.04 28.03 -4.22
N PRO A 508 15.03 27.43 -4.88
CA PRO A 508 14.90 25.98 -4.95
C PRO A 508 15.99 25.37 -5.84
N ARG A 509 16.20 24.05 -5.74
CA ARG A 509 17.06 23.29 -6.65
C ARG A 509 16.22 22.70 -7.79
N ILE A 510 16.69 22.86 -9.03
CA ILE A 510 16.15 22.18 -10.21
C ILE A 510 17.32 21.58 -10.98
N THR A 511 17.36 20.26 -11.03
CA THR A 511 18.39 19.46 -11.69
C THR A 511 18.01 19.23 -13.15
N ARG A 512 18.91 19.61 -14.06
CA ARG A 512 18.72 19.53 -15.50
C ARG A 512 18.44 18.10 -15.96
N SER A 513 19.25 17.14 -15.53
CA SER A 513 19.12 15.73 -15.93
C SER A 513 17.75 15.14 -15.57
N SER A 514 17.21 15.46 -14.39
CA SER A 514 15.86 15.02 -13.99
C SER A 514 14.74 15.65 -14.82
N VAL A 515 14.89 16.93 -15.22
CA VAL A 515 13.96 17.56 -16.18
C VAL A 515 14.00 16.85 -17.54
N GLU A 516 15.19 16.50 -18.02
CA GLU A 516 15.38 15.76 -19.28
C GLU A 516 14.75 14.36 -19.23
N VAL A 517 14.77 13.68 -18.06
CA VAL A 517 14.05 12.41 -17.85
C VAL A 517 12.55 12.57 -18.13
N PHE A 518 11.90 13.62 -17.62
CA PHE A 518 10.47 13.85 -17.87
C PHE A 518 10.16 14.38 -19.27
N GLN A 519 11.07 15.13 -19.90
CA GLN A 519 10.95 15.47 -21.32
C GLN A 519 10.98 14.21 -22.20
N GLN A 520 11.91 13.28 -21.92
CA GLN A 520 11.98 12.01 -22.64
C GLN A 520 10.74 11.15 -22.37
N TRP A 521 10.27 11.10 -21.11
CA TRP A 521 9.02 10.41 -20.78
C TRP A 521 7.84 10.98 -21.57
N LEU A 522 7.72 12.31 -21.67
CA LEU A 522 6.66 12.95 -22.46
C LEU A 522 6.75 12.57 -23.94
N ALA A 523 7.95 12.57 -24.52
CA ALA A 523 8.17 12.13 -25.90
C ALA A 523 7.80 10.64 -26.12
N ASP A 524 8.13 9.79 -25.16
CA ASP A 524 7.74 8.37 -25.16
C ASP A 524 6.21 8.23 -25.06
N TYR A 525 5.56 9.03 -24.23
CA TYR A 525 4.10 9.02 -24.09
C TYR A 525 3.41 9.44 -25.39
N GLU A 526 3.92 10.45 -26.09
CA GLU A 526 3.38 10.81 -27.40
C GLU A 526 3.52 9.67 -28.42
N THR A 527 4.66 8.99 -28.41
CA THR A 527 4.89 7.82 -29.27
C THR A 527 3.93 6.68 -28.92
N HIS A 528 3.72 6.46 -27.62
CA HIS A 528 2.74 5.51 -27.12
C HIS A 528 1.32 5.86 -27.60
N LEU A 529 0.88 7.12 -27.45
CA LEU A 529 -0.42 7.57 -27.95
C LEU A 529 -0.55 7.31 -29.46
N ARG A 530 0.44 7.70 -30.28
CA ARG A 530 0.40 7.47 -31.75
C ARG A 530 0.30 5.99 -32.13
N SER A 531 0.74 5.09 -31.25
CA SER A 531 0.65 3.63 -31.48
C SER A 531 -0.73 3.04 -31.14
N GLN A 532 -1.59 3.78 -30.45
CA GLN A 532 -2.91 3.30 -30.05
C GLN A 532 -3.94 3.41 -31.21
N PRO A 533 -4.57 2.31 -31.65
CA PRO A 533 -5.42 2.30 -32.84
C PRO A 533 -6.67 3.19 -32.80
N ALA A 534 -7.15 3.55 -31.61
CA ALA A 534 -8.42 4.24 -31.40
C ALA A 534 -8.29 5.55 -30.59
N VAL A 535 -7.08 6.11 -30.47
CA VAL A 535 -6.89 7.35 -29.71
C VAL A 535 -7.22 8.58 -30.56
N ASP A 536 -7.95 9.53 -29.98
CA ASP A 536 -8.14 10.85 -30.58
C ASP A 536 -6.95 11.75 -30.23
N LEU A 537 -5.92 11.74 -31.09
CA LEU A 537 -4.72 12.57 -30.88
C LEU A 537 -5.02 14.07 -30.81
N GLN A 538 -6.09 14.54 -31.45
CA GLN A 538 -6.45 15.96 -31.45
C GLN A 538 -6.97 16.40 -30.07
N ALA A 539 -7.68 15.52 -29.37
CA ALA A 539 -8.14 15.76 -28.01
C ALA A 539 -6.97 15.85 -26.99
N TYR A 540 -5.88 15.12 -27.21
CA TYR A 540 -4.69 15.18 -26.34
C TYR A 540 -3.77 16.37 -26.64
N ALA A 541 -3.81 16.92 -27.87
CA ALA A 541 -2.86 17.93 -28.33
C ALA A 541 -2.73 19.17 -27.43
N PRO A 542 -3.80 19.74 -26.84
CA PRO A 542 -3.67 20.88 -25.92
C PRO A 542 -2.84 20.54 -24.67
N PHE A 543 -3.08 19.37 -24.07
CA PHE A 543 -2.39 18.93 -22.86
C PHE A 543 -0.91 18.63 -23.12
N ILE A 544 -0.61 17.95 -24.24
CA ILE A 544 0.77 17.65 -24.63
C ILE A 544 1.56 18.94 -24.93
N ARG A 545 0.97 19.91 -25.64
CA ARG A 545 1.64 21.19 -25.90
C ARG A 545 1.94 21.95 -24.61
N SER A 546 0.93 22.07 -23.73
CA SER A 546 1.13 22.70 -22.42
C SER A 546 2.20 22.01 -21.59
N ALA A 547 2.28 20.68 -21.63
CA ALA A 547 3.32 19.94 -20.93
C ALA A 547 4.72 20.21 -21.52
N ARG A 548 4.87 20.25 -22.84
CA ARG A 548 6.16 20.60 -23.47
C ARG A 548 6.63 21.98 -23.07
N ASP A 549 5.74 22.97 -23.13
CA ASP A 549 6.07 24.36 -22.76
C ASP A 549 6.49 24.46 -21.30
N PHE A 550 5.77 23.78 -20.40
CA PHE A 550 6.13 23.68 -18.98
C PHE A 550 7.53 23.09 -18.78
N TRP A 551 7.81 21.93 -19.38
CA TRP A 551 9.10 21.25 -19.19
C TRP A 551 10.26 22.00 -19.85
N GLN A 552 10.02 22.70 -20.96
CA GLN A 552 11.01 23.58 -21.57
C GLN A 552 11.34 24.77 -20.65
N GLY A 553 10.33 25.44 -20.09
CA GLY A 553 10.57 26.50 -19.11
C GLY A 553 11.25 26.01 -17.83
N ARG A 554 10.92 24.78 -17.39
CA ARG A 554 11.60 24.13 -16.26
C ARG A 554 13.07 23.85 -16.56
N LEU A 555 13.40 23.42 -17.78
CA LEU A 555 14.77 23.17 -18.23
C LEU A 555 15.59 24.47 -18.27
N GLU A 556 14.99 25.56 -18.74
CA GLU A 556 15.62 26.89 -18.75
C GLU A 556 15.88 27.44 -17.35
N SER A 557 15.03 27.06 -16.39
CA SER A 557 15.16 27.42 -14.97
C SER A 557 16.09 26.49 -14.18
N ALA A 558 16.62 25.43 -14.80
CA ALA A 558 17.49 24.48 -14.12
C ALA A 558 18.78 25.15 -13.63
N ASN A 559 19.13 24.92 -12.36
CA ASN A 559 20.28 25.53 -11.69
C ASN A 559 21.28 24.49 -11.15
N ALA A 560 21.09 23.24 -11.55
CA ALA A 560 21.98 22.13 -11.29
C ALA A 560 22.00 21.16 -12.47
N ASN A 561 23.01 20.30 -12.53
CA ASN A 561 23.15 19.29 -13.58
C ASN A 561 22.67 17.93 -13.11
#